data_AF-X1A8P8-F1
#
_entry.id   AF-X1A8P8-F1
#
_cell.length_a   1.000
_cell.length_b   1.000
_cell.length_c   1.000
_cell.angle_alpha   90.00
_cell.angle_beta   90.00
_cell.angle_gamma   90.00
#
_symmetry.space_group_name_H-M   'P 1'
#
loop_
_entity.id
_entity.type
_entity.pdbx_description
1 polymer ?
#
loop_
_entity_poly.entity_id
_entity_poly.type
_entity_poly.pdbx_seq_one_letter_code
_entity_poly.pdbx_strand_id
1 'polypeptide(L)'
;MIREYGMSDELGPVTYGEKEEHIFLGRELAEHKGYSDEVAAKIDQGIRGMIDRAKSRAKRILKEHKKELNRVVETLLREETITSQEFAKLVTPSAS
;
A
#
# COMPACT_ATOMS: atom_id res chain seq x y z
N MET A 1 -5.96 7.10 2.71
CA MET A 1 -6.98 6.01 2.70
C MET A 1 -7.73 5.92 4.01
N ILE A 2 -7.10 5.49 5.10
CA ILE A 2 -7.79 5.33 6.40
C ILE A 2 -8.12 6.69 7.04
N ARG A 3 -7.18 7.63 7.05
CA ARG A 3 -7.39 8.97 7.62
C ARG A 3 -8.14 9.92 6.69
N GLU A 4 -7.68 10.08 5.46
CA GLU A 4 -8.21 11.12 4.56
C GLU A 4 -9.41 10.70 3.71
N TYR A 5 -9.59 9.39 3.47
CA TYR A 5 -10.63 8.88 2.57
C TYR A 5 -11.67 8.02 3.31
N GLY A 6 -11.59 7.92 4.64
CA GLY A 6 -12.54 7.14 5.45
C GLY A 6 -12.63 5.65 5.05
N MET A 7 -11.58 5.08 4.46
CA MET A 7 -11.58 3.69 3.97
C MET A 7 -11.22 2.69 5.07
N SER A 8 -11.77 2.87 6.27
CA SER A 8 -11.58 1.98 7.41
C SER A 8 -12.91 1.36 7.81
N ASP A 9 -13.00 0.03 7.80
CA ASP A 9 -14.19 -0.70 8.25
C ASP A 9 -14.47 -0.49 9.75
N GLU A 10 -13.42 -0.18 10.53
CA GLU A 10 -13.49 -0.01 11.99
C GLU A 10 -13.85 1.42 12.41
N LEU A 11 -13.36 2.42 11.68
CA LEU A 11 -13.60 3.84 11.98
C LEU A 11 -14.76 4.43 11.17
N GLY A 12 -15.25 3.69 10.17
CA GLY A 12 -16.28 4.15 9.25
C GLY A 12 -15.77 5.21 8.26
N PRO A 13 -16.69 5.78 7.45
CA PRO A 13 -16.38 6.76 6.41
C PRO A 13 -16.16 8.16 6.99
N VAL A 14 -15.20 8.28 7.91
CA VAL A 14 -14.87 9.54 8.58
C VAL A 14 -13.48 10.01 8.14
N THR A 15 -13.38 11.31 7.85
CA THR A 15 -12.12 11.95 7.48
C THR A 15 -11.46 12.54 8.72
N TYR A 16 -10.28 12.04 9.07
CA TYR A 16 -9.44 12.47 10.20
C TYR A 16 -8.23 13.27 9.70
N GLY A 17 -8.49 14.49 9.25
CA GLY A 17 -7.47 15.43 8.79
C GLY A 17 -8.12 16.74 8.36
N GLU A 18 -7.96 17.78 9.17
CA GLU A 18 -8.23 19.15 8.73
C GLU A 18 -7.07 19.57 7.82
N LYS A 19 -7.35 19.75 6.52
CA LYS A 19 -6.45 20.48 5.63
C LYS A 19 -6.70 21.97 5.82
N GLU A 20 -6.26 22.51 6.95
CA GLU A 20 -6.12 23.96 7.07
C GLU A 20 -4.74 24.37 6.51
N GLU A 21 -4.66 24.53 5.19
CA GLU A 21 -3.58 25.33 4.60
C GLU A 21 -3.84 26.81 4.93
N HIS A 22 -3.48 27.24 6.13
CA HIS A 22 -3.43 28.66 6.47
C HIS A 22 -2.17 29.27 5.88
N ILE A 23 -2.26 29.73 4.63
CA ILE A 23 -1.17 30.41 3.90
C ILE A 23 -0.80 31.77 4.55
N PHE A 24 -1.51 32.19 5.61
CA PHE A 24 -1.46 33.56 6.13
C PHE A 24 -1.18 33.75 7.63
N LEU A 25 -1.09 32.70 8.44
CA LEU A 25 -0.84 32.84 9.88
C LEU A 25 0.45 32.11 10.27
N GLY A 26 1.49 32.89 10.56
CA GLY A 26 2.81 32.40 10.90
C GLY A 26 2.76 31.37 12.04
N ARG A 27 3.20 30.16 11.74
CA ARG A 27 3.81 29.08 12.56
C ARG A 27 3.30 28.74 13.98
N GLU A 28 2.35 29.44 14.58
CA GLU A 28 2.02 29.30 16.01
C GLU A 28 0.53 29.21 16.33
N LEU A 29 -0.32 28.81 15.37
CA LEU A 29 -1.70 28.43 15.67
C LEU A 29 -1.88 26.92 15.55
N ALA A 30 -1.61 26.28 16.68
CA ALA A 30 -2.11 24.99 17.16
C ALA A 30 -2.57 23.99 16.09
N GLU A 31 -1.76 22.95 15.85
CA GLU A 31 -2.28 21.64 15.44
C GLU A 31 -3.29 21.15 16.49
N HIS A 32 -4.56 21.55 16.37
CA HIS A 32 -5.62 20.86 17.07
C HIS A 32 -5.69 19.47 16.45
N LYS A 33 -5.19 18.46 17.17
CA LYS A 33 -5.54 17.07 16.90
C LYS A 33 -7.07 16.99 16.98
N GLY A 34 -7.75 17.07 15.85
CA GLY A 34 -9.21 17.02 15.75
C GLY A 34 -9.83 15.67 16.14
N TYR A 35 -9.12 14.82 16.88
CA TYR A 35 -9.56 13.51 17.35
C TYR A 35 -8.76 13.06 18.57
N SER A 36 -9.39 12.23 19.43
CA SER A 36 -8.79 11.77 20.69
C SER A 36 -7.62 10.80 20.46
N ASP A 37 -6.77 10.62 21.48
CA ASP A 37 -5.68 9.63 21.44
C ASP A 37 -6.20 8.19 21.22
N GLU A 38 -7.41 7.88 21.69
CA GLU A 38 -8.08 6.59 21.43
C GLU A 38 -8.37 6.40 19.94
N VAL A 39 -8.85 7.46 19.27
CA VAL A 39 -9.10 7.44 17.82
C VAL A 39 -7.77 7.34 17.05
N ALA A 40 -6.72 8.03 17.53
CA ALA A 40 -5.38 7.93 16.96
C ALA A 40 -4.86 6.48 16.99
N ALA A 41 -5.01 5.79 18.13
CA ALA A 41 -4.60 4.40 18.28
C ALA A 41 -5.35 3.46 17.32
N LYS A 42 -6.67 3.68 17.13
CA LYS A 42 -7.48 2.91 16.18
C LYS A 42 -7.05 3.14 14.72
N ILE A 43 -6.69 4.38 14.37
CA ILE A 43 -6.14 4.71 13.05
C ILE A 43 -4.84 3.92 12.80
N ASP A 44 -3.91 3.94 13.77
CA ASP A 44 -2.63 3.24 13.65
C ASP A 44 -2.81 1.73 13.52
N GLN A 45 -3.75 1.15 14.28
CA GLN A 45 -4.13 -0.25 14.19
C GLN A 45 -4.68 -0.59 12.80
N GLY A 46 -5.56 0.25 12.26
CA GLY A 46 -6.10 0.09 10.91
C GLY A 46 -5.01 0.11 9.83
N ILE A 47 -4.06 1.05 9.95
CA ILE A 47 -2.92 1.17 9.01
C ILE A 47 -2.06 -0.09 9.06
N ARG A 48 -1.71 -0.56 10.26
CA ARG A 48 -0.92 -1.79 10.43
C ARG A 48 -1.65 -2.98 9.80
N GLY A 49 -2.93 -3.16 10.12
CA GLY A 49 -3.73 -4.25 9.55
C GLY A 49 -3.80 -4.20 8.02
N MET A 50 -3.92 -3.01 7.44
CA MET A 50 -3.89 -2.84 5.99
C MET A 50 -2.54 -3.28 5.38
N ILE A 51 -1.43 -2.83 5.95
CA ILE A 51 -0.08 -3.19 5.49
C ILE A 51 0.15 -4.70 5.59
N ASP A 52 -0.26 -5.31 6.70
CA ASP A 52 -0.09 -6.75 6.92
C ASP A 52 -0.90 -7.58 5.92
N ARG A 53 -2.15 -7.17 5.62
CA ARG A 53 -2.95 -7.80 4.57
C ARG A 53 -2.31 -7.67 3.19
N ALA A 54 -1.83 -6.48 2.83
CA ALA A 54 -1.16 -6.24 1.56
C ALA A 54 0.12 -7.08 1.42
N LYS A 55 0.94 -7.14 2.48
CA LYS A 55 2.16 -7.95 2.55
C LYS A 55 1.85 -9.44 2.44
N SER A 56 0.84 -9.93 3.15
CA SER A 56 0.40 -11.32 3.09
C SER A 56 -0.08 -11.69 1.69
N ARG A 57 -0.90 -10.83 1.06
CA ARG A 57 -1.36 -11.00 -0.32
C ARG A 57 -0.19 -11.05 -1.31
N ALA A 58 0.77 -10.12 -1.21
CA ALA A 58 1.94 -10.11 -2.07
C ALA A 58 2.77 -11.39 -1.92
N LYS A 59 3.03 -11.83 -0.68
CA LYS A 59 3.74 -13.10 -0.41
C LYS A 59 3.00 -14.31 -0.98
N ARG A 60 1.67 -14.33 -0.90
CA ARG A 60 0.85 -15.41 -1.46
C ARG A 60 0.98 -15.46 -2.98
N ILE A 61 0.79 -14.34 -3.67
CA ILE A 61 0.93 -14.24 -5.13
C ILE A 61 2.32 -14.68 -5.58
N LEU A 62 3.38 -14.22 -4.91
CA LEU A 62 4.76 -14.62 -5.24
C LEU A 62 5.02 -16.12 -5.01
N LYS A 63 4.36 -16.73 -4.02
CA LYS A 63 4.46 -18.19 -3.78
C LYS A 63 3.68 -18.99 -4.80
N GLU A 64 2.47 -18.54 -5.16
CA GLU A 64 1.61 -19.17 -6.17
C GLU A 64 2.30 -19.17 -7.55
N HIS A 65 2.96 -18.06 -7.90
CA HIS A 65 3.67 -17.90 -9.18
C HIS A 65 5.20 -18.11 -9.07
N LYS A 66 5.64 -19.00 -8.16
CA LYS A 66 7.07 -19.21 -7.91
C LYS A 66 7.82 -19.74 -9.13
N LYS A 67 7.18 -20.52 -10.00
CA LYS A 67 7.80 -21.07 -11.21
C LYS A 67 8.07 -19.97 -12.23
N GLU A 68 7.09 -19.11 -12.46
CA GLU A 68 7.19 -17.94 -13.33
C GLU A 68 8.23 -16.95 -12.81
N LEU A 69 8.25 -16.72 -11.49
CA LEU A 69 9.25 -15.89 -10.83
C LEU A 69 10.67 -16.41 -11.09
N ASN A 70 10.90 -17.72 -10.95
CA ASN A 70 12.21 -18.30 -11.21
C ASN A 70 12.64 -18.10 -12.68
N ARG A 71 11.73 -18.27 -13.64
CA ARG A 71 12.02 -18.00 -15.07
C ARG A 71 12.43 -16.55 -15.30
N VAL A 72 11.77 -15.60 -14.64
CA VAL A 72 12.13 -14.18 -14.71
C VAL A 72 13.53 -13.94 -14.14
N VAL A 73 13.83 -14.53 -12.98
CA VAL A 73 15.15 -14.42 -12.33
C VAL A 73 16.25 -14.98 -13.22
N GLU A 74 16.09 -16.20 -13.75
CA GLU A 74 17.06 -16.81 -14.67
C GLU A 74 17.29 -15.98 -15.92
N THR A 75 16.23 -15.38 -16.48
CA THR A 75 16.35 -14.52 -17.66
C THR A 75 17.10 -13.22 -17.33
N LEU A 76 16.78 -12.57 -16.20
CA LEU A 76 17.46 -11.36 -15.74
C LEU A 76 18.94 -11.60 -15.42
N LEU A 77 19.29 -12.78 -14.91
CA LEU A 77 20.70 -13.14 -14.68
C LEU A 77 21.51 -13.26 -15.99
N ARG A 78 20.85 -13.55 -17.11
CA ARG A 78 21.50 -13.69 -18.42
C ARG A 78 21.54 -12.39 -19.20
N GLU A 79 20.44 -11.63 -19.19
CA GLU A 79 20.23 -10.49 -20.09
C GLU A 79 20.28 -9.13 -19.40
N GLU A 80 20.44 -9.11 -18.06
CA GLU A 80 20.52 -7.95 -17.15
C GLU A 80 19.26 -7.06 -17.10
N THR A 81 18.55 -6.91 -18.22
CA THR A 81 17.34 -6.13 -18.37
C THR A 81 16.37 -6.88 -19.30
N ILE A 82 15.08 -6.85 -18.97
CA ILE A 82 14.01 -7.37 -19.82
C ILE A 82 12.96 -6.29 -20.02
N THR A 83 12.36 -6.26 -21.20
CA THR A 83 11.23 -5.36 -21.53
C THR A 83 9.93 -5.88 -20.93
N SER A 84 8.91 -5.01 -20.87
CA SER A 84 7.57 -5.38 -20.40
C SER A 84 6.93 -6.50 -21.24
N GLN A 85 7.19 -6.52 -22.55
CA GLN A 85 6.69 -7.56 -23.46
C GLN A 85 7.34 -8.92 -23.20
N GLU A 86 8.65 -8.95 -22.91
CA GLU A 86 9.38 -10.17 -22.56
C GLU A 86 8.93 -10.69 -21.20
N PHE A 87 8.82 -9.81 -20.21
CA PHE A 87 8.27 -10.18 -18.89
C PHE A 87 6.89 -10.82 -19.01
N ALA A 88 5.97 -10.22 -19.78
CA ALA A 88 4.63 -10.76 -20.00
C ALA A 88 4.67 -12.19 -20.56
N LYS A 89 5.56 -12.49 -21.51
CA LYS A 89 5.74 -13.84 -22.07
C LYS A 89 6.27 -14.85 -21.03
N LEU A 90 7.02 -14.39 -20.03
CA LEU A 90 7.57 -15.23 -18.97
C LEU A 90 6.53 -15.54 -17.87
N VAL A 91 5.62 -14.60 -17.59
CA VAL A 91 4.60 -14.73 -16.53
C VAL A 91 3.24 -15.21 -17.00
N THR A 92 2.98 -15.24 -18.32
CA THR A 92 1.74 -15.82 -18.86
C THR A 92 1.81 -17.34 -18.76
N PRO A 93 0.79 -18.02 -18.20
CA PRO A 93 0.73 -19.47 -18.23
C PRO A 93 0.81 -19.92 -19.69
N SER A 94 1.73 -20.82 -20.01
CA SER A 94 1.69 -21.47 -21.32
C SER A 94 0.34 -22.19 -21.41
N ALA A 95 -0.53 -21.73 -22.31
CA ALA A 95 -1.78 -22.41 -22.61
C ALA A 95 -1.47 -23.90 -22.82
N SER A 96 -2.01 -24.73 -21.94
CA SER A 96 -2.14 -26.18 -22.15
C SER A 96 -3.50 -26.42 -22.77
#